data_AF-A0A2J0M889-F1
#
_entry.id   AF-A0A2J0M889-F1
#
_cell.length_a   1.000
_cell.length_b   1.000
_cell.length_c   1.000
_cell.angle_alpha   90.00
_cell.angle_beta   90.00
_cell.angle_gamma   90.00
#
_symmetry.space_group_name_H-M   'P 1'
#
loop_
_entity.id
_entity.type
_entity.pdbx_description
1 polymer ?
#
loop_
_entity_poly.entity_id
_entity_poly.type
_entity_poly.pdbx_seq_one_letter_code
_entity_poly.pdbx_strand_id
1 'polypeptide(L)' 'MTNEIAPFAPRRDFESIKKIDDNGIEYWEARELLPLLGYEKWEKAEEVIGRAARACMNSGQDVDNH' A
#
# COMPACT_ATOMS: atom_id res chain seq x y z
N MET A 1 -19.12 31.85 1.07
CA MET A 1 -17.76 31.42 0.69
C MET A 1 -17.49 30.12 1.41
N THR A 2 -17.87 29.01 0.80
CA THR A 2 -17.58 27.67 1.33
C THR A 2 -16.09 27.43 1.16
N ASN A 3 -15.37 27.39 2.28
CA ASN A 3 -13.95 27.06 2.27
C ASN A 3 -13.88 25.55 2.00
N GLU A 4 -13.73 25.18 0.73
CA GLU A 4 -13.50 23.80 0.35
C GLU A 4 -12.12 23.41 0.89
N ILE A 5 -12.11 22.63 1.97
CA ILE A 5 -10.91 21.96 2.43
C ILE A 5 -10.64 20.85 1.40
N ALA A 6 -9.98 21.22 0.31
CA ALA A 6 -9.39 20.24 -0.59
C ALA A 6 -8.38 19.45 0.25
N PRO A 7 -8.55 18.12 0.40
CA PRO A 7 -7.60 17.34 1.17
C PRO A 7 -6.29 17.36 0.38
N PHE A 8 -5.31 18.13 0.87
CA PHE A 8 -3.91 18.02 0.46
C PHE A 8 -3.36 16.73 1.10
N ALA A 9 -3.94 15.59 0.74
CA ALA A 9 -3.18 14.36 0.69
C ALA A 9 -2.52 14.36 -0.69
N PRO A 10 -1.27 13.87 -0.85
CA PRO A 10 -0.81 13.51 -2.18
C PRO A 10 -1.87 12.55 -2.71
N ARG A 11 -2.64 12.94 -3.72
CA ARG A 11 -3.57 12.03 -4.39
C ARG A 11 -2.68 11.02 -5.10
N ARG A 12 -2.28 10.00 -4.36
CA ARG A 12 -1.64 8.82 -4.89
C ARG A 12 -2.77 8.11 -5.60
N ASP A 13 -2.94 8.45 -6.88
CA ASP A 13 -4.07 8.03 -7.68
C ASP A 13 -3.91 6.54 -7.99
N PHE A 14 -4.43 5.70 -7.10
CA PHE A 14 -4.44 4.27 -7.27
C PHE A 14 -5.27 3.85 -8.49
N GLU A 15 -6.30 4.62 -8.87
CA GLU A 15 -7.12 4.30 -10.03
C GLU A 15 -6.32 4.43 -11.34
N SER A 16 -5.33 5.33 -11.39
CA SER A 16 -4.50 5.52 -12.58
C SER A 16 -3.64 4.30 -12.97
N ILE A 17 -3.35 3.41 -12.02
CA ILE A 17 -2.56 2.18 -12.23
C ILE A 17 -3.40 0.91 -12.14
N LYS A 18 -4.73 1.04 -12.07
CA LYS A 18 -5.65 -0.09 -12.06
C LYS A 18 -5.58 -0.85 -13.38
N LYS A 19 -5.54 -2.18 -13.29
CA LYS A 19 -5.57 -3.10 -14.43
C LYS A 19 -6.79 -4.00 -14.31
N ILE A 20 -7.20 -4.57 -15.43
CA ILE A 20 -8.31 -5.52 -15.50
C ILE A 20 -7.75 -6.78 -16.17
N ASP A 21 -7.95 -7.93 -15.54
CA ASP A 21 -7.54 -9.21 -16.10
C ASP A 21 -8.52 -9.69 -17.20
N ASP A 22 -8.22 -10.84 -17.82
CA ASP A 22 -9.06 -11.40 -18.88
C ASP A 22 -10.49 -11.78 -18.42
N ASN A 23 -10.70 -11.89 -17.10
CA ASN A 23 -12.00 -12.20 -16.49
C ASN A 23 -12.78 -10.94 -16.09
N GLY A 24 -12.23 -9.74 -16.31
CA GLY A 24 -12.83 -8.49 -15.89
C GLY A 24 -12.57 -8.12 -14.42
N ILE A 25 -11.62 -8.77 -13.74
CA ILE A 25 -11.29 -8.52 -12.34
C ILE A 25 -10.25 -7.41 -12.25
N GLU A 26 -10.55 -6.39 -11.42
CA GLU A 26 -9.65 -5.29 -11.14
C GLU A 26 -8.47 -5.74 -10.26
N TYR A 27 -7.25 -5.36 -10.64
CA TYR A 27 -6.05 -5.63 -9.89
C TYR A 27 -5.00 -4.52 -10.03
N TRP A 28 -3.98 -4.56 -9.17
CA TRP A 28 -2.88 -3.62 -9.14
C TRP A 28 -1.56 -4.37 -9.05
N GLU A 29 -0.55 -3.94 -9.80
CA GLU A 29 0.79 -4.51 -9.65
C GLU A 29 1.47 -3.94 -8.40
N ALA A 30 2.03 -4.81 -7.58
CA ALA A 30 2.75 -4.41 -6.37
C ALA A 30 3.90 -3.42 -6.66
N ARG A 31 4.53 -3.54 -7.84
CA ARG A 31 5.62 -2.64 -8.27
C ARG A 31 5.14 -1.22 -8.56
N GLU A 32 3.93 -1.06 -9.07
CA GLU A 32 3.32 0.25 -9.35
C GLU A 32 2.74 0.86 -8.07
N LEU A 33 2.28 0.02 -7.14
CA LEU A 33 1.81 0.45 -5.82
C LEU A 33 2.92 1.00 -4.92
N LEU A 34 4.12 0.43 -4.95
CA LEU A 34 5.25 0.83 -4.08
C LEU A 34 5.50 2.35 -4.00
N PRO A 35 5.72 3.07 -5.12
CA PRO A 35 5.92 4.53 -5.07
C PRO A 35 4.66 5.26 -4.58
N LEU A 36 3.46 4.75 -4.92
CA LEU A 36 2.18 5.24 -4.40
C LEU A 36 1.92 4.83 -2.94
N LEU A 37 2.78 4.03 -2.31
CA LEU A 37 2.74 3.75 -0.89
C LEU A 37 3.85 4.50 -0.14
N GLY A 38 4.68 5.28 -0.85
CA GLY A 38 5.77 6.06 -0.27
C GLY A 38 7.04 5.25 -0.11
N TYR A 39 7.10 4.06 -0.73
CA TYR A 39 8.29 3.23 -0.78
C TYR A 39 9.05 3.56 -2.06
N GLU A 40 10.18 4.24 -1.90
CA GLU A 40 11.05 4.62 -3.02
C GLU A 40 11.77 3.42 -3.67
N LYS A 41 11.94 2.32 -2.93
CA LYS A 41 12.66 1.12 -3.37
C LYS A 41 12.01 -0.14 -2.83
N TRP A 42 11.93 -1.17 -3.67
CA TRP A 42 11.36 -2.47 -3.31
C TRP A 42 12.14 -3.14 -2.17
N GLU A 43 13.45 -2.87 -2.04
CA GLU A 43 14.31 -3.41 -0.97
C GLU A 43 13.85 -2.97 0.42
N LYS A 44 13.18 -1.81 0.54
CA LYS A 44 12.59 -1.35 1.80
C LYS A 44 11.36 -2.18 2.21
N ALA A 45 10.75 -2.93 1.28
CA ALA A 45 9.56 -3.73 1.58
C ALA A 45 9.90 -4.87 2.55
N GLU A 46 11.04 -5.53 2.40
CA GLU A 46 11.47 -6.60 3.31
C GLU A 46 11.68 -6.08 4.74
N GLU A 47 12.29 -4.90 4.88
CA GLU A 47 12.47 -4.25 6.18
C GLU A 47 11.12 -3.93 6.83
N VAL A 48 10.16 -3.43 6.05
CA VAL A 48 8.80 -3.11 6.50
C VAL A 48 8.05 -4.37 6.93
N ILE A 49 8.12 -5.45 6.15
CA ILE A 49 7.52 -6.75 6.49
C ILE A 49 8.15 -7.27 7.79
N GLY A 50 9.47 -7.20 7.92
CA GLY A 50 10.17 -7.58 9.15
C GLY A 50 9.74 -6.75 10.37
N ARG A 51 9.50 -5.45 10.18
CA ARG A 51 8.96 -4.58 11.24
C ARG A 51 7.52 -4.94 11.59
N ALA A 52 6.68 -5.26 10.61
CA ALA A 52 5.30 -5.67 10.82
C ALA A 52 5.23 -7.01 11.57
N ALA A 53 6.04 -7.99 11.18
CA ALA A 53 6.16 -9.27 11.89
C ALA A 53 6.58 -9.06 13.35
N ARG A 54 7.60 -8.21 13.61
CA ARG A 54 7.99 -7.86 14.99
C ARG A 54 6.86 -7.19 15.77
N ALA A 55 6.10 -6.31 15.14
CA ALA A 55 4.96 -5.66 15.78
C ALA A 55 3.87 -6.67 16.16
N CYS A 56 3.57 -7.65 15.29
CA CYS A 56 2.61 -8.73 15.56
C CYS A 56 3.06 -9.60 16.73
N MET A 57 4.33 -10.03 16.75
CA MET A 57 4.87 -10.77 17.89
C MET A 57 4.77 -9.98 19.20
N ASN A 58 5.10 -8.68 19.15
CA ASN A 58 5.04 -7.80 20.33
C ASN A 58 3.60 -7.59 20.84
N SER A 59 2.59 -7.70 19.99
CA SER A 59 1.17 -7.63 20.36
C SER A 59 0.58 -8.99 20.72
N GLY A 60 1.40 -10.04 20.82
CA GLY A 60 0.96 -11.40 21.15
C GLY A 60 0.19 -12.10 20.03
N GLN A 61 0.28 -11.59 18.80
CA GLN A 61 -0.29 -12.22 17.61
C GLN A 61 0.73 -13.13 16.95
N ASP A 62 0.27 -14.26 16.44
CA ASP A 62 1.10 -15.16 15.62
C ASP A 62 1.28 -14.56 14.23
N VAL A 63 2.53 -14.46 13.78
CA VAL A 63 2.89 -13.90 12.47
C VAL A 63 2.39 -14.79 11.34
N ASP A 64 2.33 -16.10 11.54
CA ASP A 64 1.98 -17.07 10.50
C ASP A 64 0.48 -17.02 10.10
N ASN A 65 -0.33 -16.24 10.82
CA ASN A 65 -1.75 -16.02 10.52
C ASN A 65 -2.02 -14.84 9.56
N HIS A 66 -0.98 -14.19 9.02
CA HIS A 66 -1.06 -12.97 8.20
C HIS A 66 -0.20 -13.09 6.92
#